data_AF-E0DDW6-F1
#
_entry.id   AF-E0DDW6-F1
#
_cell.length_a   1.000
_cell.length_b   1.000
_cell.length_c   1.000
_cell.angle_alpha   90.00
_cell.angle_beta   90.00
_cell.angle_gamma   90.00
#
_symmetry.space_group_name_H-M   'P 1'
#
loop_
_entity.id
_entity.type
_entity.pdbx_description
1 polymer ?
#
loop_
_entity_poly.entity_id
_entity_poly.type
_entity_poly.pdbx_seq_one_letter_code
_entity_poly.pdbx_strand_id
1 'polypeptide(L)'
;MITIPDSDRPLAAALEAKGLPYPLPDRWEDPDPEMIRAYIHAAQDVVTAPGMDLELITDFSAAILEHITTKYRDCWDDMVTAYFAALAGIERSQFAFWLMQAAGASKKYVARVLDVVLAEDPALIWDFLPWLFVRINQEQWDLLAPNLTDPVLSERIVNFIRRNRSRIEKKGVTPWIPGVEL
;
A
#
# COMPACT_ATOMS: atom_id res chain seq x y z
N MET A 1 -21.33 -4.68 27.25
CA MET A 1 -21.43 -3.70 26.15
C MET A 1 -20.11 -2.96 26.10
N ILE A 2 -19.39 -3.08 25.00
CA ILE A 2 -18.22 -2.23 24.74
C ILE A 2 -18.77 -0.86 24.36
N THR A 3 -18.37 0.19 25.08
CA THR A 3 -18.76 1.56 24.77
C THR A 3 -17.86 2.04 23.63
N ILE A 4 -18.45 2.32 22.46
CA ILE A 4 -17.72 2.86 21.31
C ILE A 4 -17.46 4.35 21.58
N PRO A 5 -16.20 4.82 21.53
CA PRO A 5 -15.89 6.24 21.63
C PRO A 5 -16.63 7.04 20.56
N ASP A 6 -17.04 8.28 20.86
CA ASP A 6 -17.77 9.11 19.88
C ASP A 6 -16.95 9.40 18.61
N SER A 7 -15.63 9.45 18.74
CA SER A 7 -14.67 9.56 17.63
C SER A 7 -14.75 8.38 16.66
N ASP A 8 -15.06 7.18 17.16
CA ASP A 8 -14.93 5.93 16.39
C ASP A 8 -16.27 5.47 15.81
N ARG A 9 -17.36 6.18 16.13
CA ARG A 9 -18.71 5.89 15.64
C ARG A 9 -18.80 5.82 14.12
N PRO A 10 -18.15 6.69 13.31
CA PRO A 10 -18.22 6.57 11.86
C PRO A 10 -17.65 5.25 11.36
N LEU A 11 -16.48 4.85 11.88
CA LEU A 11 -15.83 3.58 11.54
C LEU A 11 -16.68 2.39 11.99
N ALA A 12 -17.15 2.37 13.24
CA ALA A 12 -17.99 1.29 13.74
C ALA A 12 -19.28 1.15 12.92
N ALA A 13 -19.94 2.26 12.55
CA ALA A 13 -21.13 2.24 11.71
C ALA A 13 -20.84 1.74 10.28
N ALA A 14 -19.70 2.14 9.69
CA ALA A 14 -19.28 1.67 8.38
C ALA A 14 -19.01 0.15 8.36
N LEU A 15 -18.40 -0.38 9.42
CA LEU A 15 -18.17 -1.82 9.60
C LEU A 15 -19.47 -2.58 9.85
N GLU A 16 -20.34 -2.07 10.71
CA GLU A 16 -21.66 -2.68 11.00
C GLU A 16 -22.51 -2.77 9.73
N ALA A 17 -22.50 -1.74 8.88
CA ALA A 17 -23.20 -1.74 7.59
C ALA A 17 -22.72 -2.84 6.62
N LYS A 18 -21.54 -3.42 6.88
CA LYS A 18 -20.95 -4.53 6.12
C LYS A 18 -20.99 -5.86 6.90
N GLY A 19 -21.61 -5.87 8.08
CA GLY A 19 -21.65 -7.03 8.96
C GLY A 19 -20.30 -7.39 9.55
N LEU A 20 -19.38 -6.42 9.65
CA LEU A 20 -18.03 -6.61 10.16
C LEU A 20 -17.95 -6.24 11.65
N PRO A 21 -17.12 -6.93 12.44
CA PRO A 21 -17.00 -6.65 13.85
C PRO A 21 -16.30 -5.32 14.13
N TYR A 22 -16.64 -4.73 15.27
CA TYR A 22 -15.89 -3.66 15.92
C TYR A 22 -15.87 -3.98 17.44
N PRO A 23 -14.73 -3.83 18.17
CA PRO A 23 -13.45 -3.27 17.74
C PRO A 23 -12.75 -4.11 16.66
N LEU A 24 -11.84 -3.46 15.93
CA LEU A 24 -10.98 -4.09 14.93
C LEU A 24 -10.07 -5.15 15.58
N PRO A 25 -9.61 -6.15 14.81
CA PRO A 25 -8.69 -7.15 15.35
C PRO A 25 -7.36 -6.48 15.75
N ASP A 26 -6.82 -6.91 16.89
CA ASP A 26 -5.49 -6.47 17.36
C ASP A 26 -4.39 -7.37 16.76
N ARG A 27 -3.19 -6.81 16.53
CA ARG A 27 -1.98 -7.52 16.07
C ARG A 27 -1.63 -8.79 16.85
N TRP A 28 -2.08 -8.94 18.10
CA TRP A 28 -1.82 -10.13 18.93
C TRP A 28 -2.87 -11.22 18.77
N GLU A 29 -3.96 -10.95 18.05
CA GLU A 29 -5.02 -11.90 17.78
C GLU A 29 -4.72 -12.74 16.54
N ASP A 30 -5.36 -13.92 16.45
CA ASP A 30 -5.35 -14.78 15.27
C ASP A 30 -6.76 -14.80 14.66
N PRO A 31 -7.16 -13.73 13.95
CA PRO A 31 -8.49 -13.62 13.36
C PRO A 31 -8.72 -14.67 12.28
N ASP A 32 -9.98 -15.13 12.15
CA ASP A 32 -10.39 -16.00 11.06
C ASP A 32 -9.97 -15.40 9.70
N PRO A 33 -9.23 -16.14 8.85
CA PRO A 33 -8.88 -15.68 7.52
C PRO A 33 -10.06 -15.19 6.68
N GLU A 34 -11.26 -15.79 6.82
CA GLU A 34 -12.45 -15.30 6.10
C GLU A 34 -12.91 -13.93 6.62
N MET A 35 -12.72 -13.65 7.91
CA MET A 35 -13.00 -12.33 8.47
C MET A 35 -12.06 -11.27 7.88
N ILE A 36 -10.75 -11.56 7.77
CA ILE A 36 -9.79 -10.63 7.14
C ILE A 36 -10.12 -10.41 5.66
N ARG A 37 -10.53 -11.45 4.91
CA ARG A 37 -11.02 -11.27 3.54
C ARG A 37 -12.23 -10.35 3.50
N ALA A 38 -13.20 -10.54 4.40
CA ALA A 38 -14.38 -9.70 4.47
C ALA A 38 -14.02 -8.23 4.73
N TYR A 39 -13.05 -7.94 5.60
CA TYR A 39 -12.52 -6.58 5.77
C TYR A 39 -11.89 -6.02 4.49
N ILE A 40 -11.07 -6.81 3.78
CA ILE A 40 -10.43 -6.38 2.54
C ILE A 40 -11.48 -6.09 1.46
N HIS A 41 -12.48 -6.97 1.28
CA HIS A 41 -13.56 -6.78 0.31
C HIS A 41 -14.42 -5.55 0.62
N ALA A 42 -14.60 -5.20 1.89
CA ALA A 42 -15.36 -4.03 2.31
C ALA A 42 -14.53 -2.73 2.33
N ALA A 43 -13.21 -2.80 2.16
CA ALA A 43 -12.31 -1.69 2.47
C ALA A 43 -12.64 -0.42 1.68
N GLN A 44 -12.97 -0.51 0.39
CA GLN A 44 -13.41 0.64 -0.41
C GLN A 44 -14.63 1.34 0.21
N ASP A 45 -15.65 0.58 0.57
CA ASP A 45 -16.88 1.12 1.12
C ASP A 45 -16.65 1.73 2.50
N VAL A 46 -15.76 1.12 3.30
CA VAL A 46 -15.39 1.63 4.63
C VAL A 46 -14.66 2.95 4.49
N VAL A 47 -13.61 3.06 3.67
CA VAL A 47 -12.82 4.30 3.58
C VAL A 47 -13.56 5.47 2.92
N THR A 48 -14.59 5.17 2.13
CA THR A 48 -15.44 6.20 1.49
C THR A 48 -16.71 6.50 2.28
N ALA A 49 -16.89 5.88 3.45
CA ALA A 49 -18.07 6.10 4.27
C ALA A 49 -18.12 7.55 4.81
N PRO A 50 -19.33 8.12 4.97
CA PRO A 50 -19.49 9.46 5.55
C PRO A 50 -18.89 9.54 6.97
N GLY A 51 -18.11 10.60 7.21
CA GLY A 51 -17.49 10.85 8.52
C GLY A 51 -16.15 10.13 8.73
N MET A 52 -15.64 9.42 7.73
CA MET A 52 -14.27 8.90 7.75
C MET A 52 -13.26 10.03 7.55
N ASP A 53 -12.34 10.16 8.50
CA ASP A 53 -11.20 11.05 8.41
C ASP A 53 -9.89 10.26 8.34
N LEU A 54 -8.77 10.98 8.31
CA LEU A 54 -7.44 10.41 8.25
C LEU A 54 -7.16 9.43 9.40
N GLU A 55 -7.55 9.77 10.63
CA GLU A 55 -7.28 8.94 11.81
C GLU A 55 -8.04 7.61 11.70
N LEU A 56 -9.34 7.67 11.39
CA LEU A 56 -10.17 6.47 11.24
C LEU A 56 -9.74 5.58 10.07
N ILE A 57 -9.34 6.18 8.94
CA ILE A 57 -8.80 5.44 7.80
C ILE A 57 -7.47 4.78 8.18
N THR A 58 -6.61 5.47 8.93
CA THR A 58 -5.32 4.94 9.38
C THR A 58 -5.52 3.80 10.36
N ASP A 59 -6.42 3.93 11.34
CA ASP A 59 -6.71 2.88 12.32
C ASP A 59 -7.27 1.63 11.66
N PHE A 60 -8.25 1.81 10.76
CA PHE A 60 -8.80 0.72 9.96
C PHE A 60 -7.71 0.01 9.15
N SER A 61 -6.94 0.78 8.39
CA SER A 61 -5.96 0.21 7.47
C SER A 61 -4.78 -0.43 8.20
N ALA A 62 -4.32 0.14 9.31
CA ALA A 62 -3.24 -0.40 10.12
C ALA A 62 -3.66 -1.71 10.81
N ALA A 63 -4.86 -1.77 11.40
CA ALA A 63 -5.32 -2.98 12.09
C ALA A 63 -5.37 -4.18 11.14
N ILE A 64 -5.91 -4.00 9.93
CA ILE A 64 -5.98 -5.09 8.96
C ILE A 64 -4.59 -5.40 8.35
N LEU A 65 -3.73 -4.39 8.16
CA LEU A 65 -2.36 -4.59 7.68
C LEU A 65 -1.58 -5.59 8.55
N GLU A 66 -1.73 -5.55 9.86
CA GLU A 66 -1.04 -6.45 10.80
C GLU A 66 -1.28 -7.94 10.50
N HIS A 67 -2.39 -8.26 9.82
CA HIS A 67 -2.77 -9.63 9.48
C HIS A 67 -2.53 -9.97 8.01
N ILE A 68 -2.28 -9.00 7.13
CA ILE A 68 -2.10 -9.25 5.71
C ILE A 68 -0.81 -10.02 5.46
N THR A 69 -0.90 -11.03 4.61
CA THR A 69 0.25 -11.79 4.15
C THR A 69 0.01 -12.23 2.72
N THR A 70 0.96 -12.98 2.16
CA THR A 70 0.84 -13.57 0.82
C THR A 70 -0.36 -14.51 0.64
N LYS A 71 -1.08 -14.90 1.72
CA LYS A 71 -2.28 -15.74 1.65
C LYS A 71 -3.51 -15.02 1.07
N TYR A 72 -3.56 -13.69 1.13
CA TYR A 72 -4.70 -12.87 0.68
C TYR A 72 -4.54 -12.30 -0.74
N ARG A 73 -3.71 -12.95 -1.56
CA ARG A 73 -3.49 -12.54 -2.96
C ARG A 73 -4.74 -12.72 -3.83
N ASP A 74 -5.68 -13.54 -3.40
CA ASP A 74 -7.02 -13.69 -3.96
C ASP A 74 -7.85 -12.41 -3.86
N CYS A 75 -7.63 -11.57 -2.85
CA CYS A 75 -8.30 -10.28 -2.67
C CYS A 75 -7.54 -9.10 -3.30
N TRP A 76 -6.61 -9.35 -4.23
CA TRP A 76 -5.72 -8.30 -4.76
C TRP A 76 -6.46 -7.12 -5.36
N ASP A 77 -7.49 -7.39 -6.16
CA ASP A 77 -8.21 -6.36 -6.89
C ASP A 77 -8.98 -5.44 -5.92
N ASP A 78 -9.48 -5.99 -4.82
CA ASP A 78 -10.10 -5.22 -3.74
C ASP A 78 -9.07 -4.36 -3.01
N MET A 79 -7.85 -4.86 -2.75
CA MET A 79 -6.77 -4.06 -2.16
C MET A 79 -6.38 -2.88 -3.05
N VAL A 80 -6.29 -3.08 -4.37
CA VAL A 80 -6.01 -2.02 -5.34
C VAL A 80 -7.15 -1.00 -5.36
N THR A 81 -8.39 -1.48 -5.32
CA THR A 81 -9.58 -0.61 -5.30
C THR A 81 -9.62 0.24 -4.03
N ALA A 82 -9.32 -0.36 -2.87
CA ALA A 82 -9.22 0.36 -1.60
C ALA A 82 -8.09 1.41 -1.61
N TYR A 83 -6.92 1.07 -2.16
CA TYR A 83 -5.80 2.00 -2.31
C TYR A 83 -6.21 3.26 -3.09
N PHE A 84 -6.86 3.10 -4.26
CA PHE A 84 -7.28 4.25 -5.06
C PHE A 84 -8.52 4.98 -4.52
N ALA A 85 -9.33 4.31 -3.69
CA ALA A 85 -10.48 4.93 -3.02
C ALA A 85 -10.08 5.81 -1.83
N ALA A 86 -8.99 5.48 -1.13
CA ALA A 86 -8.45 6.31 -0.07
C ALA A 86 -8.00 7.68 -0.63
N LEU A 87 -8.14 8.73 0.19
CA LEU A 87 -7.69 10.08 -0.16
C LEU A 87 -6.19 10.06 -0.50
N ALA A 88 -5.79 10.85 -1.50
CA ALA A 88 -4.39 10.96 -1.88
C ALA A 88 -3.58 11.57 -0.73
N GLY A 89 -2.40 11.01 -0.45
CA GLY A 89 -1.54 11.47 0.64
C GLY A 89 -1.18 10.34 1.59
N ILE A 90 -1.06 10.67 2.87
CA ILE A 90 -0.62 9.76 3.94
C ILE A 90 -1.65 8.66 4.23
N GLU A 91 -2.93 8.90 3.89
CA GLU A 91 -4.04 7.96 3.98
C GLU A 91 -3.81 6.71 3.12
N ARG A 92 -3.04 6.81 2.02
CA ARG A 92 -2.73 5.70 1.11
C ARG A 92 -1.57 4.84 1.55
N SER A 93 -0.72 5.31 2.47
CA SER A 93 0.51 4.61 2.86
C SER A 93 0.24 3.20 3.40
N GLN A 94 -0.79 3.04 4.23
CA GLN A 94 -1.14 1.73 4.78
C GLN A 94 -1.66 0.76 3.71
N PHE A 95 -2.47 1.23 2.78
CA PHE A 95 -2.93 0.42 1.64
C PHE A 95 -1.78 0.06 0.68
N ALA A 96 -0.78 0.92 0.51
CA ALA A 96 0.45 0.56 -0.19
C ALA A 96 1.16 -0.62 0.50
N PHE A 97 1.23 -0.61 1.84
CA PHE A 97 1.78 -1.74 2.60
C PHE A 97 0.95 -3.01 2.48
N TRP A 98 -0.39 -2.94 2.37
CA TRP A 98 -1.23 -4.10 2.08
C TRP A 98 -0.77 -4.79 0.79
N LEU A 99 -0.64 -4.02 -0.29
CA LEU A 99 -0.21 -4.52 -1.60
C LEU A 99 1.21 -5.12 -1.54
N MET A 100 2.15 -4.45 -0.87
CA MET A 100 3.52 -4.93 -0.74
C MET A 100 3.64 -6.21 0.10
N GLN A 101 2.87 -6.34 1.18
CA GLN A 101 2.84 -7.54 2.01
C GLN A 101 2.17 -8.71 1.30
N ALA A 102 1.02 -8.49 0.64
CA ALA A 102 0.35 -9.50 -0.16
C ALA A 102 1.24 -9.96 -1.34
N ALA A 103 1.97 -9.04 -1.97
CA ALA A 103 2.90 -9.37 -3.04
C ALA A 103 4.08 -10.23 -2.55
N GLY A 104 4.68 -9.86 -1.41
CA GLY A 104 5.84 -10.55 -0.84
C GLY A 104 7.05 -10.53 -1.78
N ALA A 105 7.47 -11.71 -2.23
CA ALA A 105 8.59 -11.88 -3.19
C ALA A 105 8.15 -12.46 -4.54
N SER A 106 6.85 -12.58 -4.80
CA SER A 106 6.36 -13.16 -6.05
C SER A 106 6.58 -12.21 -7.22
N LYS A 107 7.35 -12.63 -8.24
CA LYS A 107 7.60 -11.81 -9.45
C LYS A 107 6.32 -11.32 -10.12
N LYS A 108 5.29 -12.19 -10.18
CA LYS A 108 3.96 -11.84 -10.71
C LYS A 108 3.37 -10.65 -9.95
N TYR A 109 3.38 -10.69 -8.63
CA TYR A 109 2.76 -9.62 -7.82
C TYR A 109 3.66 -8.40 -7.66
N VAL A 110 4.98 -8.55 -7.73
CA VAL A 110 5.91 -7.41 -7.86
C VAL A 110 5.59 -6.60 -9.12
N ALA A 111 5.33 -7.27 -10.25
CA ALA A 111 4.89 -6.60 -11.46
C ALA A 111 3.54 -5.87 -11.25
N ARG A 112 2.59 -6.50 -10.54
CA ARG A 112 1.30 -5.84 -10.23
C ARG A 112 1.46 -4.62 -9.30
N VAL A 113 2.39 -4.64 -8.35
CA VAL A 113 2.72 -3.43 -7.56
C VAL A 113 3.29 -2.34 -8.46
N LEU A 114 4.17 -2.71 -9.41
CA LEU A 114 4.68 -1.76 -10.38
C LEU A 114 3.56 -1.17 -11.25
N ASP A 115 2.58 -1.97 -11.68
CA ASP A 115 1.42 -1.47 -12.44
C ASP A 115 0.62 -0.42 -11.64
N VAL A 116 0.44 -0.63 -10.32
CA VAL A 116 -0.19 0.37 -9.43
C VAL A 116 0.64 1.65 -9.37
N VAL A 117 1.97 1.52 -9.21
CA VAL A 117 2.89 2.66 -9.17
C VAL A 117 2.88 3.46 -10.48
N LEU A 118 2.82 2.78 -11.63
CA LEU A 118 2.77 3.43 -12.94
C LEU A 118 1.42 4.10 -13.24
N ALA A 119 0.36 3.70 -12.54
CA ALA A 119 -0.96 4.30 -12.65
C ALA A 119 -1.21 5.45 -11.67
N GLU A 120 -0.31 5.67 -10.72
CA GLU A 120 -0.43 6.66 -9.65
C GLU A 120 0.27 7.99 -10.00
N ASP A 121 -0.13 9.06 -9.33
CA ASP A 121 0.63 10.32 -9.33
C ASP A 121 2.06 10.06 -8.80
N PRO A 122 3.11 10.36 -9.57
CA PRO A 122 4.49 10.20 -9.12
C PRO A 122 4.75 10.81 -7.74
N ALA A 123 4.11 11.92 -7.38
CA ALA A 123 4.30 12.56 -6.08
C ALA A 123 3.92 11.65 -4.88
N LEU A 124 3.13 10.59 -5.11
CA LEU A 124 2.57 9.70 -4.08
C LEU A 124 3.21 8.31 -4.03
N ILE A 125 4.10 7.95 -4.95
CA ILE A 125 4.63 6.58 -5.06
C ILE A 125 5.75 6.26 -4.06
N TRP A 126 6.10 7.20 -3.18
CA TRP A 126 7.29 7.13 -2.32
C TRP A 126 7.39 5.85 -1.48
N ASP A 127 6.26 5.38 -0.93
CA ASP A 127 6.23 4.19 -0.07
C ASP A 127 6.61 2.91 -0.81
N PHE A 128 6.35 2.83 -2.12
CA PHE A 128 6.67 1.68 -2.94
C PHE A 128 8.14 1.59 -3.34
N LEU A 129 8.80 2.74 -3.54
CA LEU A 129 10.11 2.80 -4.20
C LEU A 129 11.20 2.00 -3.49
N PRO A 130 11.41 2.13 -2.16
CA PRO A 130 12.40 1.31 -1.45
C PRO A 130 12.15 -0.19 -1.61
N TRP A 131 10.88 -0.60 -1.63
CA TRP A 131 10.49 -2.00 -1.76
C TRP A 131 10.69 -2.52 -3.18
N LEU A 132 10.36 -1.73 -4.19
CA LEU A 132 10.50 -2.06 -5.61
C LEU A 132 11.97 -2.15 -6.05
N PHE A 133 12.82 -1.19 -5.66
CA PHE A 133 14.20 -1.12 -6.14
C PHE A 133 15.06 -2.36 -5.82
N VAL A 134 14.68 -3.14 -4.81
CA VAL A 134 15.38 -4.39 -4.46
C VAL A 134 14.69 -5.65 -5.01
N ARG A 135 13.62 -5.50 -5.80
CA ARG A 135 12.76 -6.58 -6.31
C ARG A 135 12.55 -6.57 -7.81
N ILE A 136 12.61 -5.42 -8.46
CA ILE A 136 12.41 -5.30 -9.90
C ILE A 136 13.65 -5.75 -10.70
N ASN A 137 13.43 -6.20 -11.93
CA ASN A 137 14.50 -6.48 -12.89
C ASN A 137 14.79 -5.24 -13.76
N GLN A 138 15.73 -5.36 -14.71
CA GLN A 138 16.10 -4.25 -15.59
C GLN A 138 14.92 -3.74 -16.43
N GLU A 139 14.15 -4.64 -17.04
CA GLU A 139 12.99 -4.24 -17.87
C GLU A 139 11.97 -3.42 -17.08
N GLN A 140 11.69 -3.84 -15.84
CA GLN A 140 10.81 -3.13 -14.93
C GLN A 140 11.41 -1.81 -14.44
N TRP A 141 12.72 -1.75 -14.23
CA TRP A 141 13.42 -0.51 -13.95
C TRP A 141 13.28 0.47 -15.12
N ASP A 142 13.43 0.00 -16.35
CA ASP A 142 13.36 0.83 -17.55
C ASP A 142 11.95 1.42 -17.77
N LEU A 143 10.91 0.73 -17.29
CA LEU A 143 9.54 1.27 -17.23
C LEU A 143 9.36 2.31 -16.12
N LEU A 144 9.98 2.11 -14.95
CA LEU A 144 9.83 3.00 -13.79
C LEU A 144 10.65 4.29 -13.92
N ALA A 145 11.90 4.20 -14.35
CA ALA A 145 12.87 5.29 -14.33
C ALA A 145 12.41 6.61 -15.00
N PRO A 146 11.70 6.58 -16.15
CA PRO A 146 11.16 7.80 -16.76
C PRO A 146 10.16 8.55 -15.89
N ASN A 147 9.47 7.85 -14.99
CA ASN A 147 8.46 8.44 -14.09
C ASN A 147 9.08 9.07 -12.83
N LEU A 148 10.39 8.90 -12.62
CA LEU A 148 11.12 9.42 -11.45
C LEU A 148 11.71 10.83 -11.68
N THR A 149 11.37 11.49 -12.79
CA THR A 149 11.92 12.80 -13.17
C THR A 149 11.22 13.99 -12.53
N ASP A 150 10.22 13.76 -11.68
CA ASP A 150 9.48 14.84 -11.01
C ASP A 150 10.42 15.67 -10.11
N PRO A 151 10.47 17.00 -10.27
CA PRO A 151 11.32 17.89 -9.46
C PRO A 151 11.14 17.74 -7.95
N VAL A 152 9.92 17.47 -7.46
CA VAL A 152 9.58 17.31 -6.03
C VAL A 152 10.17 16.03 -5.46
N LEU A 153 10.26 14.98 -6.28
CA LEU A 153 10.82 13.69 -5.89
C LEU A 153 12.34 13.59 -6.14
N SER A 154 12.84 14.38 -7.09
CA SER A 154 14.14 14.20 -7.74
C SER A 154 15.29 14.06 -6.76
N GLU A 155 15.49 14.98 -5.82
CA GLU A 155 16.67 14.91 -4.94
C GLU A 155 16.59 13.74 -3.94
N ARG A 156 15.41 13.48 -3.37
CA ARG A 156 15.24 12.43 -2.35
C ARG A 156 15.35 11.04 -2.97
N ILE A 157 14.72 10.81 -4.12
CA ILE A 157 14.79 9.55 -4.87
C ILE A 157 16.22 9.32 -5.36
N VAL A 158 16.85 10.33 -5.94
CA VAL A 158 18.23 10.23 -6.44
C VAL A 158 19.19 9.89 -5.32
N ASN A 159 19.08 10.57 -4.17
CA ASN A 159 19.90 10.25 -3.00
C ASN A 159 19.62 8.85 -2.47
N PHE A 160 18.38 8.38 -2.51
CA PHE A 160 18.05 7.00 -2.14
C PHE A 160 18.70 5.99 -3.08
N ILE A 161 18.59 6.18 -4.39
CA ILE A 161 19.15 5.29 -5.41
C ILE A 161 20.67 5.28 -5.31
N ARG A 162 21.32 6.44 -5.20
CA ARG A 162 22.78 6.55 -4.98
C ARG A 162 23.23 5.74 -3.76
N ARG A 163 22.56 5.91 -2.62
CA ARG A 163 22.86 5.17 -1.38
C ARG A 163 22.64 3.65 -1.50
N ASN A 164 21.73 3.22 -2.37
CA ASN A 164 21.38 1.81 -2.54
C ASN A 164 21.90 1.20 -3.85
N ARG A 165 22.71 1.92 -4.63
CA ARG A 165 23.16 1.53 -5.97
C ARG A 165 23.74 0.13 -6.01
N SER A 166 24.67 -0.16 -5.11
CA SER A 166 25.31 -1.48 -5.02
C SER A 166 24.31 -2.62 -4.73
N ARG A 167 23.21 -2.35 -4.03
CA ARG A 167 22.16 -3.34 -3.75
C ARG A 167 21.28 -3.57 -4.98
N ILE A 168 21.00 -2.51 -5.73
CA ILE A 168 20.24 -2.54 -6.99
C ILE A 168 21.05 -3.30 -8.06
N GLU A 169 22.33 -2.97 -8.21
CA GLU A 169 23.26 -3.63 -9.16
C GLU A 169 23.46 -5.12 -8.84
N LYS A 170 23.51 -5.50 -7.56
CA LYS A 170 23.53 -6.93 -7.14
C LYS A 170 22.31 -7.73 -7.59
N LYS A 171 21.21 -7.07 -7.98
CA LYS A 171 20.01 -7.70 -8.54
C LYS A 171 20.01 -7.74 -10.06
N GLY A 172 21.09 -7.30 -10.71
CA GLY A 172 21.21 -7.24 -12.16
C GLY A 172 20.51 -6.03 -12.76
N VAL A 173 20.30 -4.97 -11.97
CA VAL A 173 19.74 -3.70 -12.44
C VAL A 173 20.85 -2.65 -12.49
N THR A 174 21.09 -2.06 -13.66
CA THR A 174 21.90 -0.87 -13.82
C THR A 174 21.00 0.35 -13.68
N PRO A 175 21.02 1.06 -12.53
CA PRO A 175 20.11 2.16 -12.30
C PRO A 175 20.48 3.36 -13.17
N TRP A 176 19.45 3.99 -13.72
CA TRP A 176 19.51 5.23 -14.49
C TRP A 176 18.22 6.03 -14.29
N ILE A 177 18.29 7.35 -14.43
CA ILE A 177 17.14 8.28 -14.48
C ILE A 177 17.43 9.31 -15.58
N PRO A 178 16.47 9.69 -16.44
CA PRO A 178 16.69 10.70 -17.46
C PRO A 178 17.25 12.00 -16.89
N GLY A 179 18.36 12.48 -17.48
CA GLY A 179 18.96 13.77 -17.10
C GLY A 179 19.64 13.81 -15.73
N VAL A 180 19.82 12.67 -15.05
CA VAL A 180 20.46 12.60 -13.73
C VAL A 180 21.68 11.71 -13.76
N GLU A 181 22.79 12.20 -13.23
CA GLU A 181 23.98 11.41 -12.94
C GLU A 181 23.82 10.70 -11.58
N LEU A 182 23.80 9.36 -11.59
CA LEU A 182 23.67 8.50 -10.40
C LEU A 182 25.02 7.98 -9.92
#